data_AF-A0A3M1IUF4-F1
#
_entry.id   AF-A0A3M1IUF4-F1
#
_cell.length_a   1.000
_cell.length_b   1.000
_cell.length_c   1.000
_cell.angle_alpha   90.00
_cell.angle_beta   90.00
_cell.angle_gamma   90.00
#
_symmetry.space_group_name_H-M   'P 1'
#
loop_
_entity.id
_entity.type
_entity.pdbx_description
1 polymer ?
#
loop_
_entity_poly.entity_id
_entity_poly.type
_entity_poly.pdbx_seq_one_letter_code
_entity_poly.pdbx_strand_id
1 'polypeptide(L)'
;MVPEFPALPFAPDAVWIGSDHPFDLHEAYLNFRSPAGWQVNPKSGPVELFITADSRYKLWVNGQFVARGPGRSYPHCQSVDRLDITGRLQPGQ
;
A
#
# COMPACT_ATOMS: atom_id res chain seq x y z
N MET A 1 10.43 -8.48 -29.15
CA MET A 1 10.15 -7.20 -28.48
C MET A 1 9.60 -7.55 -27.11
N VAL A 2 10.41 -7.41 -26.06
CA VAL A 2 9.96 -7.66 -24.68
C VAL A 2 9.14 -6.43 -24.30
N PRO A 3 7.89 -6.55 -23.83
CA PRO A 3 7.17 -5.41 -23.32
C PRO A 3 7.98 -4.82 -22.16
N GLU A 4 8.35 -3.55 -22.28
CA GLU A 4 8.93 -2.80 -21.17
C GLU A 4 7.79 -2.58 -20.18
N PHE A 5 7.72 -3.42 -19.15
CA PHE A 5 6.78 -3.19 -18.06
C PHE A 5 7.24 -1.92 -17.34
N PRO A 6 6.40 -0.89 -17.19
CA PRO A 6 6.79 0.27 -16.40
C PRO A 6 7.13 -0.23 -15.00
N ALA A 7 8.32 0.15 -14.52
CA ALA A 7 8.69 -0.10 -13.12
C ALA A 7 7.57 0.46 -12.23
N LEU A 8 7.11 -0.34 -11.27
CA LEU A 8 6.10 0.10 -10.32
C LEU A 8 6.67 1.31 -9.56
N PRO A 9 5.95 2.45 -9.50
CA PRO A 9 6.48 3.70 -8.96
C PRO A 9 6.34 3.73 -7.43
N PHE A 10 6.76 2.67 -6.77
CA PHE A 10 6.95 2.73 -5.33
C PHE A 10 8.00 3.81 -5.01
N ALA A 11 7.83 4.47 -3.87
CA ALA A 11 8.89 5.31 -3.35
C ALA A 11 10.17 4.46 -3.18
N PRO A 12 11.37 5.00 -3.47
CA PRO A 12 12.61 4.21 -3.45
C PRO A 12 12.92 3.53 -2.11
N ASP A 13 12.33 4.03 -1.03
CA ASP A 13 12.46 3.56 0.35
C ASP A 13 11.29 2.63 0.78
N ALA A 14 10.33 2.37 -0.09
CA ALA A 14 9.26 1.42 0.20
C ALA A 14 9.81 -0.01 0.26
N VAL A 15 9.52 -0.70 1.36
CA VAL A 15 9.94 -2.08 1.61
C VAL A 15 8.76 -2.92 2.08
N TRP A 16 8.89 -4.25 1.93
CA TRP A 16 7.99 -5.17 2.59
C TRP A 16 8.13 -5.05 4.11
N ILE A 17 6.98 -4.95 4.78
CA ILE A 17 6.87 -4.99 6.25
C ILE A 17 6.03 -6.20 6.64
N GLY A 18 6.31 -6.77 7.81
CA GLY A 18 5.67 -7.99 8.29
C GLY A 18 5.82 -8.13 9.79
N SER A 19 5.32 -9.24 10.33
CA SER A 19 5.63 -9.66 11.70
C SER A 19 7.09 -10.09 11.82
N ASP A 20 7.62 -10.10 13.05
CA ASP A 20 8.94 -10.66 13.37
C ASP A 20 9.04 -12.18 13.08
N HIS A 21 7.90 -12.87 12.98
CA HIS A 21 7.80 -14.31 12.71
C HIS A 21 6.97 -14.60 11.44
N PRO A 22 7.46 -14.23 10.25
CA PRO A 22 6.65 -14.21 9.01
C PRO A 22 6.19 -15.60 8.54
N PHE A 23 6.86 -16.68 8.95
CA PHE A 23 6.55 -18.05 8.51
C PHE A 23 5.67 -18.85 9.48
N ASP A 24 5.38 -18.29 10.67
CA ASP A 24 4.56 -18.95 11.69
C ASP A 24 3.10 -18.47 11.68
N LEU A 25 2.73 -17.69 10.67
CA LEU A 25 1.41 -17.08 10.55
C LEU A 25 0.44 -18.02 9.82
N HIS A 26 -0.52 -18.59 10.54
CA HIS A 26 -1.70 -19.23 9.97
C HIS A 26 -2.93 -18.38 10.23
N GLU A 27 -3.61 -17.91 9.17
CA GLU A 27 -4.81 -17.06 9.25
C GLU A 27 -4.66 -15.83 10.16
N ALA A 28 -3.48 -15.21 10.16
CA ALA A 28 -3.21 -14.04 10.97
C ALA A 28 -3.73 -12.74 10.33
N TYR A 29 -4.18 -11.81 11.17
CA TYR A 29 -4.54 -10.45 10.77
C TYR A 29 -3.61 -9.45 11.46
N LEU A 30 -2.77 -8.78 10.68
CA LEU A 30 -1.84 -7.76 11.17
C LEU A 30 -2.37 -6.36 10.85
N ASN A 31 -2.24 -5.45 11.81
CA ASN A 31 -2.56 -4.05 11.64
C ASN A 31 -1.27 -3.25 11.52
N PHE A 32 -1.06 -2.65 10.36
CA PHE A 32 0.01 -1.68 10.13
C PHE A 32 -0.56 -0.27 10.16
N ARG A 33 0.13 0.62 10.86
CA ARG A 33 -0.23 2.03 10.95
C ARG A 33 1.00 2.87 10.67
N SER A 34 0.84 3.95 9.92
CA SER A 34 1.89 4.96 9.81
C SER A 34 2.29 5.46 11.21
N PRO A 35 3.57 5.80 11.42
CA PRO A 35 4.03 6.35 12.69
C PRO A 35 3.24 7.60 13.10
N ALA A 36 3.14 7.84 14.40
CA ALA A 36 2.51 9.06 14.91
C ALA A 36 3.25 10.30 14.38
N GLY A 37 2.51 11.29 13.87
CA GLY A 37 3.06 12.53 13.32
C GLY A 37 3.63 12.41 11.90
N TRP A 38 3.52 11.25 11.25
CA TRP A 38 3.82 11.12 9.83
C TRP A 38 2.85 11.99 9.01
N GLN A 39 3.40 12.88 8.19
CA GLN A 39 2.62 13.82 7.40
C GLN A 39 2.96 13.66 5.92
N VAL A 40 1.93 13.69 5.08
CA VAL A 40 2.10 13.91 3.65
C VAL A 40 1.99 15.41 3.41
N ASN A 41 3.02 16.01 2.82
CA ASN A 41 2.93 17.33 2.23
C ASN A 41 2.51 17.15 0.78
N PRO A 42 1.20 17.20 0.43
CA PRO A 42 0.79 17.14 -0.96
C PRO A 42 1.42 18.35 -1.66
N LYS A 43 2.38 18.09 -2.55
CA LYS A 43 2.69 19.06 -3.60
C LYS A 43 1.40 19.25 -4.40
N SER A 44 1.17 20.47 -4.91
CA SER A 44 -0.04 20.76 -5.71
C SER A 44 -0.28 19.67 -6.75
N GLY A 45 -1.33 18.86 -6.57
CA GLY A 45 -1.68 17.76 -7.46
C GLY A 45 -2.28 16.54 -6.75
N PRO A 46 -2.69 15.53 -7.53
CA PRO A 46 -3.21 14.27 -7.01
C PRO A 46 -2.16 13.51 -6.19
N VAL A 47 -2.60 12.83 -5.13
CA VAL A 47 -1.78 11.91 -4.34
C VAL A 47 -2.20 10.49 -4.61
N GLU A 48 -1.26 9.70 -5.12
CA GLU A 48 -1.45 8.30 -5.44
C GLU A 48 -0.76 7.41 -4.41
N LEU A 49 -1.45 6.36 -3.97
CA LEU A 49 -0.91 5.30 -3.15
C LEU A 49 -0.75 4.04 -3.99
N PHE A 50 0.47 3.52 -4.00
CA PHE A 50 0.79 2.19 -4.52
C PHE A 50 0.84 1.21 -3.37
N ILE A 51 0.05 0.14 -3.43
CA ILE A 51 -0.07 -0.83 -2.33
C ILE A 51 -0.27 -2.25 -2.85
N THR A 52 0.34 -3.21 -2.14
CA THR A 52 0.08 -4.64 -2.28
C THR A 52 0.21 -5.31 -0.92
N ALA A 53 -0.17 -6.58 -0.84
CA ALA A 53 0.02 -7.40 0.35
C ALA A 53 0.05 -8.88 -0.01
N ASP A 54 0.67 -9.67 0.86
CA ASP A 54 0.47 -11.11 0.90
C ASP A 54 -0.21 -11.48 2.24
N SER A 55 -1.42 -12.04 2.27
CA SER A 55 -2.24 -12.41 1.11
C SER A 55 -3.26 -11.34 0.70
N ARG A 56 -3.79 -10.55 1.65
CA ARG A 56 -4.81 -9.52 1.38
C ARG A 56 -4.66 -8.33 2.33
N TYR A 57 -5.01 -7.14 1.86
CA TYR A 57 -5.14 -5.93 2.65
C TYR A 57 -6.58 -5.40 2.69
N LYS A 58 -6.86 -4.64 3.73
CA LYS A 58 -7.96 -3.66 3.80
C LYS A 58 -7.32 -2.32 4.12
N LEU A 59 -7.59 -1.29 3.32
CA LEU A 59 -6.98 0.02 3.47
C LEU A 59 -7.96 0.99 4.13
N TRP A 60 -7.47 1.70 5.13
CA TRP A 60 -8.13 2.87 5.71
C TRP A 60 -7.18 4.06 5.65
N VAL A 61 -7.72 5.21 5.27
CA VAL A 61 -7.01 6.50 5.30
C VAL A 61 -7.84 7.43 6.18
N ASN A 62 -7.22 7.99 7.23
CA ASN A 62 -7.89 8.87 8.20
C ASN A 62 -9.20 8.28 8.77
N GLY A 63 -9.18 6.98 9.09
CA GLY A 63 -10.33 6.24 9.64
C GLY A 63 -11.40 5.84 8.62
N GLN A 64 -11.30 6.30 7.38
CA GLN A 64 -12.26 5.98 6.31
C GLN A 64 -11.80 4.79 5.49
N PHE A 65 -12.68 3.80 5.30
CA PHE A 65 -12.41 2.66 4.43
C PHE A 65 -12.20 3.13 2.98
N VAL A 66 -11.10 2.69 2.36
CA VAL A 66 -10.77 3.04 0.97
C VAL A 66 -11.04 1.86 0.04
N ALA A 67 -10.36 0.74 0.27
CA ALA A 67 -10.32 -0.38 -0.67
C ALA A 67 -9.93 -1.71 0.01
N ARG A 68 -10.11 -2.78 -0.75
CA ARG A 68 -9.63 -4.14 -0.46
C ARG A 68 -8.77 -4.59 -1.63
N GLY A 69 -7.71 -5.32 -1.33
CA GLY A 69 -6.84 -5.88 -2.35
C GLY A 69 -5.80 -6.83 -1.76
N PRO A 70 -4.69 -7.08 -2.47
CA PRO A 70 -4.63 -6.89 -3.91
C PRO A 70 -5.58 -7.88 -4.64
N GLY A 71 -5.76 -7.69 -5.95
CA GLY A 71 -6.35 -8.72 -6.81
C GLY A 71 -5.58 -10.05 -6.69
N ARG A 72 -6.20 -11.16 -7.11
CA ARG A 72 -5.47 -12.43 -7.19
C ARG A 72 -4.39 -12.32 -8.26
N SER A 73 -3.17 -12.70 -7.91
CA SER A 73 -2.04 -12.75 -8.82
C SER A 73 -1.20 -14.00 -8.58
N TYR A 74 -0.36 -14.35 -9.56
CA TYR A 74 0.70 -15.30 -9.32
C TYR A 74 1.79 -14.66 -8.44
N PRO A 75 2.39 -15.38 -7.47
CA PRO A 75 3.42 -14.78 -6.60
C PRO A 75 4.62 -14.19 -7.35
N HIS A 76 5.01 -14.79 -8.48
CA HIS A 76 6.09 -14.29 -9.33
C HIS A 76 5.70 -13.06 -10.18
N CYS A 77 4.42 -12.69 -10.18
CA CYS A 77 3.87 -11.51 -10.84
C CYS A 77 2.88 -10.80 -9.91
N GLN A 78 3.34 -10.44 -8.70
CA GLN A 78 2.50 -9.83 -7.67
C GLN A 78 1.79 -8.58 -8.19
N SER A 79 0.47 -8.54 -8.08
CA SER A 79 -0.31 -7.35 -8.48
C SER A 79 -0.14 -6.23 -7.47
N VAL A 80 -0.08 -5.00 -7.96
CA VAL A 80 -0.01 -3.78 -7.16
C VAL A 80 -1.16 -2.88 -7.56
N ASP A 81 -1.90 -2.40 -6.56
CA ASP A 81 -2.98 -1.46 -6.78
C ASP A 81 -2.42 -0.03 -6.78
N ARG A 82 -2.94 0.80 -7.68
CA ARG A 82 -2.69 2.25 -7.75
C ARG A 82 -3.99 2.96 -7.39
N LEU A 83 -4.00 3.67 -6.27
CA LEU A 83 -5.20 4.28 -5.71
C LEU A 83 -5.02 5.81 -5.60
N ASP A 84 -5.98 6.59 -6.11
CA ASP A 84 -6.05 8.01 -5.80
C ASP A 84 -6.63 8.20 -4.39
N ILE A 85 -5.84 8.80 -3.49
CA ILE A 85 -6.23 9.09 -2.11
C ILE A 85 -6.34 10.59 -1.83
N THR A 86 -6.25 11.44 -2.85
CA THR A 86 -6.21 12.92 -2.71
C THR A 86 -7.33 13.44 -1.81
N GLY A 87 -8.57 13.02 -2.07
CA GLY A 87 -9.75 13.45 -1.30
C GLY A 87 -9.88 12.83 0.09
N ARG A 88 -8.94 11.97 0.50
CA ARG A 88 -8.93 11.31 1.83
C ARG A 88 -7.90 11.93 2.77
N LEU A 89 -7.00 12.78 2.27
CA LEU A 89 -5.96 13.42 3.06
C LEU A 89 -6.49 14.66 3.76
N GLN A 90 -5.97 14.93 4.96
CA GLN A 90 -6.31 16.11 5.76
C GLN A 90 -5.03 16.91 6.00
N PRO A 91 -5.01 18.23 5.74
CA PRO A 91 -3.82 19.04 6.00
C PRO A 91 -3.37 18.95 7.47
N GLY A 92 -2.08 18.68 7.69
CA GLY A 92 -1.48 18.64 9.03
C GLY A 92 -1.70 17.35 9.81
N GLN A 93 -2.22 16.29 9.18
CA GLN A 93 -2.42 14.96 9.79
C GLN A 93 -1.99 13.81 8.89
#